data_AF-A0AAU5SFA0-F1
#
_entry.id   AF-A0AAU5SFA0-F1
#
_cell.length_a   1.000
_cell.length_b   1.000
_cell.length_c   1.000
_cell.angle_alpha   90.00
_cell.angle_beta   90.00
_cell.angle_gamma   90.00
#
_symmetry.space_group_name_H-M   'P 1'
#
loop_
_entity.id
_entity.type
_entity.pdbx_description
1 polymer ?
#
loop_
_entity_poly.entity_id
_entity_poly.type
_entity_poly.pdbx_seq_one_letter_code
_entity_poly.pdbx_strand_id
1 'polypeptide(L)'
;MVAAAVLLSGCGSAAGSGSGSGGTHSTGSARAADGRNAGAGTAAPGSTASAPSPATPSAETLPLAGRVVVLDPGHNPTNYQHTKEINRLVNIGTNRKECDTTGTETNAGYPEASYTLDVSRRVRTILAARGAKVLLTQNGDRPYGPCVDERARIGNAAHADAALSIHADGAPAGAHGFHVIAPKSLHAGTADTRAIAAPSLRLATTLRAHFKAATGEPFANYLGGGKGLMVRDDLGGLNLSTVPKVFIECGNMRDKQDAASLTSPAWRQRAAQGIADGLTAFLEGSPAGPADGKR
;
A
#
# COMPACT_ATOMS: atom_id res chain seq x y z
N MET A 1 20.59 22.59 11.65
CA MET A 1 21.69 21.82 11.07
C MET A 1 22.19 20.85 12.13
N VAL A 2 21.75 19.59 12.09
CA VAL A 2 22.35 18.53 12.90
C VAL A 2 22.49 17.33 11.97
N ALA A 3 23.73 17.03 11.60
CA ALA A 3 24.11 15.91 10.77
C ALA A 3 24.12 14.63 11.61
N ALA A 4 23.50 13.56 11.11
CA ALA A 4 23.63 12.22 11.67
C ALA A 4 24.60 11.42 10.80
N ALA A 5 25.71 11.00 11.39
CA ALA A 5 26.72 10.14 10.78
C ALA A 5 26.28 8.67 10.79
N VAL A 6 26.53 7.94 9.70
CA VAL A 6 26.27 6.49 9.58
C VAL A 6 27.60 5.77 9.38
N LEU A 7 27.86 4.77 10.23
CA LEU A 7 28.98 3.84 10.14
C LEU A 7 28.47 2.50 9.56
N LEU A 8 29.15 2.01 8.51
CA LEU A 8 28.91 0.71 7.87
C LEU A 8 29.58 -0.43 8.66
N SER A 9 28.94 -1.61 8.67
CA SER A 9 29.61 -2.91 8.74
C SER A 9 28.71 -3.99 8.13
N GLY A 10 29.30 -4.90 7.34
CA GLY A 10 28.57 -5.80 6.46
C GLY A 10 28.85 -7.29 6.61
N CYS A 11 28.35 -8.01 5.57
CA CYS A 11 28.65 -9.36 5.08
C CYS A 11 28.08 -10.61 5.79
N GLY A 12 27.50 -11.50 4.96
CA GLY A 12 27.36 -12.93 5.26
C GLY A 12 26.18 -13.63 4.55
N SER A 13 26.39 -14.12 3.33
CA SER A 13 25.45 -14.99 2.60
C SER A 13 25.75 -16.48 2.82
N ALA A 14 24.73 -17.35 2.75
CA ALA A 14 24.90 -18.75 2.32
C ALA A 14 23.59 -19.32 1.77
N ALA A 15 23.69 -19.94 0.60
CA ALA A 15 22.65 -20.67 -0.12
C ALA A 15 22.64 -22.16 0.26
N GLY A 16 21.53 -22.85 -0.02
CA GLY A 16 21.43 -24.31 0.07
C GLY A 16 20.21 -24.85 -0.67
N SER A 17 20.45 -25.48 -1.82
CA SER A 17 19.49 -26.19 -2.66
C SER A 17 19.27 -27.63 -2.19
N GLY A 18 18.11 -28.23 -2.49
CA GLY A 18 17.89 -29.67 -2.34
C GLY A 18 16.62 -30.15 -3.06
N SER A 19 16.80 -30.91 -4.14
CA SER A 19 15.76 -31.64 -4.89
C SER A 19 15.42 -32.97 -4.22
N GLY A 20 14.21 -33.48 -4.44
CA GLY A 20 13.81 -34.86 -4.11
C GLY A 20 12.59 -35.28 -4.91
N SER A 21 12.72 -36.37 -5.67
CA SER A 21 11.78 -36.90 -6.66
C SER A 21 10.88 -38.01 -6.12
N GLY A 22 9.81 -38.34 -6.85
CA GLY A 22 9.40 -39.72 -7.08
C GLY A 22 8.00 -40.11 -6.61
N GLY A 23 7.23 -40.77 -7.50
CA GLY A 23 6.02 -41.53 -7.14
C GLY A 23 4.97 -41.57 -8.24
N THR A 24 4.97 -42.63 -9.04
CA THR A 24 4.08 -42.92 -10.18
C THR A 24 2.91 -43.85 -9.82
N HIS A 25 1.94 -43.92 -10.76
CA HIS A 25 0.89 -44.95 -10.99
C HIS A 25 -0.39 -44.83 -10.12
N SER A 26 -1.60 -45.13 -10.60
CA SER A 26 -2.02 -45.88 -11.78
C SER A 26 -3.45 -45.50 -12.23
N THR A 27 -3.78 -46.01 -13.40
CA THR A 27 -4.95 -45.84 -14.27
C THR A 27 -6.28 -46.42 -13.76
N GLY A 28 -7.39 -45.84 -14.22
CA GLY A 28 -8.71 -46.48 -14.23
C GLY A 28 -9.63 -45.83 -15.28
N SER A 29 -9.95 -46.56 -16.35
CA SER A 29 -10.86 -46.18 -17.44
C SER A 29 -11.96 -47.23 -17.58
N ALA A 30 -13.22 -46.82 -17.72
CA ALA A 30 -14.31 -47.52 -18.43
C ALA A 30 -15.55 -46.59 -18.40
N ARG A 31 -15.95 -45.98 -19.52
CA ARG A 31 -16.83 -46.45 -20.61
C ARG A 31 -18.32 -46.57 -20.27
N ALA A 32 -19.08 -45.91 -21.12
CA ALA A 32 -20.52 -45.76 -21.19
C ALA A 32 -21.27 -47.03 -21.65
N ALA A 33 -22.57 -47.06 -21.40
CA ALA A 33 -23.53 -47.87 -22.15
C ALA A 33 -24.90 -47.17 -22.25
N ASP A 34 -25.42 -47.18 -23.48
CA ASP A 34 -26.73 -46.76 -23.94
C ASP A 34 -27.89 -47.58 -23.35
N GLY A 35 -29.08 -46.97 -23.32
CA GLY A 35 -30.34 -47.66 -23.08
C GLY A 35 -31.54 -46.84 -23.58
N ARG A 36 -31.99 -47.10 -24.80
CA ARG A 36 -33.23 -46.59 -25.40
C ARG A 36 -34.45 -47.26 -24.75
N ASN A 37 -35.54 -46.53 -24.54
CA ASN A 37 -36.87 -47.11 -24.72
C ASN A 37 -37.92 -46.06 -25.13
N ALA A 38 -38.79 -46.45 -26.05
CA ALA A 38 -39.84 -45.67 -26.67
C ALA A 38 -41.15 -45.76 -25.87
N GLY A 39 -41.98 -44.72 -25.96
CA GLY A 39 -43.34 -44.71 -25.42
C GLY A 39 -44.12 -43.52 -25.97
N ALA A 40 -45.00 -43.79 -26.94
CA ALA A 40 -45.91 -42.84 -27.55
C ALA A 40 -47.05 -42.46 -26.58
N GLY A 41 -47.41 -41.17 -26.56
CA GLY A 41 -48.56 -40.66 -25.83
C GLY A 41 -48.93 -39.26 -26.32
N THR A 42 -49.96 -39.20 -27.16
CA THR A 42 -50.60 -37.98 -27.67
C THR A 42 -51.35 -37.24 -26.56
N ALA A 43 -50.99 -35.97 -26.29
CA ALA A 43 -51.79 -35.04 -25.51
C ALA A 43 -51.67 -33.62 -26.09
N ALA A 44 -52.80 -32.92 -26.16
CA ALA A 44 -52.99 -31.58 -26.75
C ALA A 44 -52.18 -30.48 -26.04
N PRO A 45 -51.80 -29.38 -26.72
CA PRO A 45 -51.10 -28.28 -26.06
C PRO A 45 -52.08 -27.41 -25.27
N GLY A 46 -52.07 -27.56 -23.95
CA GLY A 46 -52.56 -26.55 -23.03
C GLY A 46 -51.52 -25.44 -22.88
N SER A 47 -51.95 -24.18 -23.01
CA SER A 47 -51.16 -22.98 -22.73
C SER A 47 -50.61 -23.04 -21.31
N THR A 48 -49.29 -23.24 -21.18
CA THR A 48 -48.57 -23.08 -19.91
C THR A 48 -47.89 -21.72 -19.93
N ALA A 49 -48.32 -20.85 -19.02
CA ALA A 49 -47.61 -19.63 -18.71
C ALA A 49 -46.18 -19.99 -18.29
N SER A 50 -45.19 -19.47 -19.01
CA SER A 50 -43.78 -19.66 -18.66
C SER A 50 -43.53 -19.13 -17.25
N ALA A 51 -43.10 -20.02 -16.35
CA ALA A 51 -42.55 -19.61 -15.06
C ALA A 51 -41.32 -18.71 -15.32
N PRO A 52 -41.14 -17.62 -14.56
CA PRO A 52 -39.94 -16.81 -14.68
C PRO A 52 -38.71 -17.68 -14.37
N SER A 53 -37.75 -17.74 -15.30
CA SER A 53 -36.45 -18.35 -15.03
C SER A 53 -35.84 -17.70 -13.78
N PRO A 54 -35.20 -18.47 -12.89
CA PRO A 54 -34.50 -17.90 -11.75
C PRO A 54 -33.45 -16.93 -12.28
N ALA A 55 -33.55 -15.67 -11.85
CA ALA A 55 -32.52 -14.68 -12.12
C ALA A 55 -31.18 -15.27 -11.67
N THR A 56 -30.25 -15.40 -12.62
CA THR A 56 -28.87 -15.76 -12.30
C THR A 56 -28.37 -14.73 -11.28
N PRO A 57 -27.81 -15.14 -10.13
CA PRO A 57 -27.25 -14.16 -9.21
C PRO A 57 -26.17 -13.40 -9.98
N SER A 58 -26.36 -12.08 -10.14
CA SER A 58 -25.33 -11.20 -10.66
C SER A 58 -24.07 -11.45 -9.85
N ALA A 59 -22.99 -11.87 -10.51
CA ALA A 59 -21.71 -12.02 -9.86
C ALA A 59 -21.42 -10.74 -9.08
N GLU A 60 -21.30 -10.84 -7.75
CA GLU A 60 -21.01 -9.67 -6.92
C GLU A 60 -19.68 -9.09 -7.40
N THR A 61 -19.75 -7.88 -7.95
CA THR A 61 -18.55 -7.13 -8.34
C THR A 61 -17.76 -6.85 -7.08
N LEU A 62 -16.50 -7.31 -7.04
CA LEU A 62 -15.59 -7.04 -5.93
C LEU A 62 -15.53 -5.53 -5.63
N PRO A 63 -15.38 -5.12 -4.36
CA PRO A 63 -15.57 -3.73 -3.93
C PRO A 63 -14.67 -2.71 -4.64
N LEU A 64 -13.51 -3.15 -5.14
CA LEU A 64 -12.56 -2.31 -5.86
C LEU A 64 -12.39 -2.70 -7.33
N ALA A 65 -13.34 -3.45 -7.91
CA ALA A 65 -13.32 -3.78 -9.34
C ALA A 65 -13.21 -2.50 -10.19
N GLY A 66 -12.22 -2.48 -11.09
CA GLY A 66 -11.93 -1.34 -11.96
C GLY A 66 -11.12 -0.20 -11.32
N ARG A 67 -10.81 -0.26 -10.01
CA ARG A 67 -9.96 0.72 -9.34
C ARG A 67 -8.48 0.44 -9.57
N VAL A 68 -7.69 1.50 -9.68
CA VAL A 68 -6.22 1.47 -9.76
C VAL A 68 -5.62 2.12 -8.52
N VAL A 69 -4.80 1.37 -7.79
CA VAL A 69 -4.06 1.88 -6.62
C VAL A 69 -2.56 1.76 -6.87
N VAL A 70 -1.83 2.82 -6.56
CA VAL A 70 -0.36 2.82 -6.60
C VAL A 70 0.18 2.87 -5.18
N LEU A 71 0.93 1.84 -4.82
CA LEU A 71 1.62 1.75 -3.53
C LEU A 71 3.09 2.09 -3.76
N ASP A 72 3.62 2.96 -2.92
CA ASP A 72 5.00 3.44 -2.96
C ASP A 72 5.72 2.98 -1.69
N PRO A 73 6.36 1.79 -1.70
CA PRO A 73 7.19 1.39 -0.57
C PRO A 73 8.41 2.32 -0.53
N GLY A 74 8.47 3.14 0.52
CA GLY A 74 9.52 4.14 0.72
C GLY A 74 10.91 3.53 0.68
N HIS A 75 11.86 4.28 0.11
CA HIS A 75 13.27 3.90 -0.05
C HIS A 75 13.47 2.63 -0.89
N ASN A 76 14.71 2.12 -0.92
CA ASN A 76 15.05 0.84 -1.55
C ASN A 76 16.03 0.04 -0.68
N PRO A 77 15.95 -1.30 -0.71
CA PRO A 77 16.79 -2.16 0.14
C PRO A 77 18.29 -1.94 0.01
N THR A 78 18.78 -1.54 -1.17
CA THR A 78 20.21 -1.42 -1.47
C THR A 78 20.68 0.02 -1.67
N ASN A 79 19.86 1.04 -1.37
CA ASN A 79 20.23 2.46 -1.54
C ASN A 79 21.57 2.81 -0.84
N TYR A 80 21.89 2.18 0.30
CA TYR A 80 23.14 2.40 1.02
C TYR A 80 24.41 2.04 0.21
N GLN A 81 24.28 1.25 -0.85
CA GLN A 81 25.37 0.89 -1.77
C GLN A 81 25.50 1.86 -2.95
N HIS A 82 24.55 2.78 -3.12
CA HIS A 82 24.39 3.65 -4.30
C HIS A 82 24.24 5.13 -3.90
N THR A 83 25.05 5.56 -2.93
CA THR A 83 24.95 6.92 -2.35
C THR A 83 25.14 8.03 -3.39
N LYS A 84 25.99 7.81 -4.40
CA LYS A 84 26.19 8.78 -5.49
C LYS A 84 24.92 8.99 -6.31
N GLU A 85 24.22 7.90 -6.63
CA GLU A 85 23.03 7.92 -7.47
C GLU A 85 21.83 8.51 -6.74
N ILE A 86 21.62 8.12 -5.47
CA ILE A 86 20.50 8.62 -4.66
C ILE A 86 20.69 10.07 -4.22
N ASN A 87 21.93 10.55 -4.06
CA ASN A 87 22.21 11.95 -3.72
C ASN A 87 22.07 12.91 -4.91
N ARG A 88 21.88 12.40 -6.14
CA ARG A 88 21.66 13.27 -7.31
C ARG A 88 20.37 14.07 -7.12
N LEU A 89 20.45 15.39 -7.22
CA LEU A 89 19.28 16.24 -7.09
C LEU A 89 18.29 16.08 -8.24
N VAL A 90 17.02 15.89 -7.91
CA VAL A 90 15.86 15.89 -8.83
C VAL A 90 14.96 17.08 -8.55
N ASN A 91 14.16 17.49 -9.55
CA ASN A 91 13.18 18.56 -9.38
C ASN A 91 11.93 18.00 -8.67
N ILE A 92 11.56 18.61 -7.54
CA ILE A 92 10.37 18.23 -6.75
C ILE A 92 9.18 19.17 -6.97
N GLY A 93 9.22 19.94 -8.06
CA GLY A 93 8.23 20.92 -8.49
C GLY A 93 8.41 22.29 -7.87
N THR A 94 8.65 22.36 -6.56
CA THR A 94 8.85 23.61 -5.80
C THR A 94 10.31 23.97 -5.59
N ASN A 95 11.21 22.98 -5.59
CA ASN A 95 12.66 23.14 -5.44
C ASN A 95 13.37 21.86 -5.98
N ARG A 96 14.62 21.63 -5.60
CA ARG A 96 15.34 20.37 -5.82
C ARG A 96 15.62 19.64 -4.49
N LYS A 97 15.58 18.31 -4.53
CA LYS A 97 15.96 17.41 -3.43
C LYS A 97 16.69 16.19 -3.99
N GLU A 98 17.35 15.44 -3.13
CA GLU A 98 17.97 14.15 -3.44
C GLU A 98 16.99 13.22 -4.15
N CYS A 99 17.50 12.40 -5.07
CA CYS A 99 16.74 11.42 -5.84
C CYS A 99 16.01 10.46 -4.89
N ASP A 100 16.72 9.92 -3.90
CA ASP A 100 16.16 9.05 -2.87
C ASP A 100 17.05 9.12 -1.61
N THR A 101 16.65 8.47 -0.54
CA THR A 101 17.47 8.31 0.67
C THR A 101 17.49 6.84 1.11
N THR A 102 18.38 6.48 2.03
CA THR A 102 18.44 5.11 2.58
C THR A 102 17.24 4.74 3.44
N GLY A 103 16.53 5.74 3.97
CA GLY A 103 15.59 5.56 5.07
C GLY A 103 16.32 5.43 6.41
N THR A 104 15.53 5.28 7.48
CA THR A 104 16.01 4.99 8.83
C THR A 104 16.09 3.46 9.08
N GLU A 105 16.35 3.07 10.32
CA GLU A 105 16.28 1.68 10.78
C GLU A 105 15.97 1.63 12.27
N THR A 106 15.60 0.46 12.80
CA THR A 106 15.54 0.28 14.25
C THR A 106 16.94 0.25 14.86
N ASN A 107 17.01 0.44 16.18
CA ASN A 107 18.29 0.29 16.92
C ASN A 107 18.90 -1.13 16.83
N ALA A 108 18.10 -2.12 16.41
CA ALA A 108 18.55 -3.49 16.16
C ALA A 108 18.91 -3.76 14.68
N GLY A 109 18.93 -2.71 13.83
CA GLY A 109 19.31 -2.82 12.42
C GLY A 109 18.23 -3.34 11.49
N TYR A 110 16.94 -3.27 11.86
CA TYR A 110 15.85 -3.58 10.92
C TYR A 110 15.59 -2.35 10.03
N PRO A 111 15.89 -2.39 8.71
CA PRO A 111 15.83 -1.20 7.87
C PRO A 111 14.41 -0.78 7.50
N GLU A 112 14.17 0.51 7.38
CA GLU A 112 12.89 1.06 6.92
C GLU A 112 12.50 0.50 5.55
N ALA A 113 13.42 0.48 4.58
CA ALA A 113 13.15 -0.06 3.25
C ALA A 113 12.66 -1.53 3.25
N SER A 114 13.08 -2.33 4.24
CA SER A 114 12.61 -3.70 4.43
C SER A 114 11.20 -3.74 5.02
N TYR A 115 10.91 -2.84 5.96
CA TYR A 115 9.59 -2.66 6.56
C TYR A 115 8.56 -2.22 5.50
N THR A 116 8.84 -1.14 4.77
CA THR A 116 7.93 -0.54 3.81
C THR A 116 7.60 -1.50 2.67
N LEU A 117 8.59 -2.25 2.19
CA LEU A 117 8.43 -3.25 1.14
C LEU A 117 7.56 -4.44 1.60
N ASP A 118 7.78 -4.96 2.82
CA ASP A 118 6.93 -6.04 3.37
C ASP A 118 5.48 -5.58 3.52
N VAL A 119 5.24 -4.42 4.15
CA VAL A 119 3.88 -3.90 4.35
C VAL A 119 3.21 -3.61 3.01
N SER A 120 3.90 -2.98 2.06
CA SER A 120 3.33 -2.67 0.74
C SER A 120 2.93 -3.93 -0.04
N ARG A 121 3.72 -5.01 0.06
CA ARG A 121 3.38 -6.31 -0.55
C ARG A 121 2.14 -6.94 0.10
N ARG A 122 1.99 -6.82 1.42
CA ARG A 122 0.76 -7.27 2.13
C ARG A 122 -0.46 -6.47 1.71
N VAL A 123 -0.34 -5.14 1.67
CA VAL A 123 -1.43 -4.24 1.23
C VAL A 123 -1.84 -4.58 -0.20
N ARG A 124 -0.86 -4.79 -1.10
CA ARG A 124 -1.11 -5.22 -2.49
C ARG A 124 -1.95 -6.50 -2.54
N THR A 125 -1.59 -7.52 -1.77
CA THR A 125 -2.33 -8.78 -1.72
C THR A 125 -3.78 -8.57 -1.29
N ILE A 126 -4.02 -7.76 -0.25
CA ILE A 126 -5.36 -7.49 0.27
C ILE A 126 -6.21 -6.71 -0.76
N LEU A 127 -5.65 -5.65 -1.35
CA LEU A 127 -6.35 -4.83 -2.33
C LEU A 127 -6.63 -5.57 -3.64
N ALA A 128 -5.70 -6.43 -4.09
CA ALA A 128 -5.92 -7.27 -5.26
C ALA A 128 -7.05 -8.29 -5.03
N ALA A 129 -7.13 -8.88 -3.83
CA ALA A 129 -8.25 -9.75 -3.45
C ALA A 129 -9.60 -9.00 -3.42
N ARG A 130 -9.57 -7.67 -3.25
CA ARG A 130 -10.74 -6.77 -3.34
C ARG A 130 -11.04 -6.29 -4.77
N GLY A 131 -10.30 -6.74 -5.76
CA GLY A 131 -10.53 -6.43 -7.18
C GLY A 131 -9.77 -5.23 -7.73
N ALA A 132 -8.92 -4.57 -6.93
CA ALA A 132 -8.13 -3.44 -7.42
C ALA A 132 -6.95 -3.91 -8.30
N LYS A 133 -6.65 -3.16 -9.35
CA LYS A 133 -5.34 -3.21 -10.01
C LYS A 133 -4.34 -2.46 -9.14
N VAL A 134 -3.33 -3.16 -8.62
CA VAL A 134 -2.34 -2.57 -7.72
C VAL A 134 -0.96 -2.55 -8.38
N LEU A 135 -0.36 -1.37 -8.44
CA LEU A 135 1.02 -1.18 -8.90
C LEU A 135 1.91 -0.82 -7.71
N LEU A 136 3.16 -1.28 -7.75
CA LEU A 136 4.20 -0.83 -6.82
C LEU A 136 5.16 0.10 -7.57
N THR A 137 5.62 1.18 -6.94
CA THR A 137 6.67 2.03 -7.54
C THR A 137 8.02 1.30 -7.64
N GLN A 138 8.27 0.36 -6.73
CA GLN A 138 9.40 -0.56 -6.72
C GLN A 138 9.02 -1.86 -5.99
N ASN A 139 9.69 -2.96 -6.29
CA ASN A 139 9.45 -4.24 -5.62
C ASN A 139 10.74 -4.92 -5.13
N GLY A 140 11.76 -4.14 -4.79
CA GLY A 140 13.07 -4.63 -4.36
C GLY A 140 13.92 -5.23 -5.49
N ASP A 141 13.60 -4.86 -6.73
CA ASP A 141 14.15 -5.40 -7.97
C ASP A 141 15.09 -4.41 -8.70
N ARG A 142 15.34 -3.25 -8.09
CA ARG A 142 16.25 -2.22 -8.60
C ARG A 142 17.45 -2.05 -7.66
N PRO A 143 18.64 -1.72 -8.18
CA PRO A 143 19.82 -1.43 -7.36
C PRO A 143 19.60 -0.19 -6.46
N TYR A 144 18.91 0.83 -6.96
CA TYR A 144 18.50 2.01 -6.21
C TYR A 144 17.29 2.68 -6.87
N GLY A 145 16.60 3.55 -6.14
CA GLY A 145 15.42 4.27 -6.64
C GLY A 145 14.27 3.36 -7.08
N PRO A 146 13.18 3.87 -7.67
CA PRO A 146 13.06 5.12 -8.41
C PRO A 146 13.28 6.37 -7.56
N CYS A 147 13.74 7.43 -8.21
CA CYS A 147 13.81 8.73 -7.57
C CYS A 147 12.39 9.23 -7.19
N VAL A 148 12.28 10.13 -6.22
CA VAL A 148 10.99 10.65 -5.72
C VAL A 148 10.10 11.28 -6.79
N ASP A 149 10.69 11.87 -7.82
CA ASP A 149 10.00 12.40 -9.01
C ASP A 149 9.47 11.27 -9.91
N GLU A 150 10.27 10.23 -10.14
CA GLU A 150 9.85 9.03 -10.86
C GLU A 150 8.72 8.28 -10.12
N ARG A 151 8.79 8.18 -8.79
CA ARG A 151 7.74 7.60 -7.93
C ARG A 151 6.39 8.33 -8.09
N ALA A 152 6.41 9.66 -8.13
CA ALA A 152 5.19 10.44 -8.42
C ALA A 152 4.69 10.22 -9.84
N ARG A 153 5.59 10.22 -10.83
CA ARG A 153 5.26 10.00 -12.25
C ARG A 153 4.60 8.64 -12.49
N ILE A 154 5.02 7.58 -11.79
CA ILE A 154 4.40 6.24 -11.88
C ILE A 154 2.91 6.32 -11.50
N GLY A 155 2.59 7.03 -10.41
CA GLY A 155 1.20 7.27 -9.98
C GLY A 155 0.37 7.97 -11.05
N ASN A 156 0.92 9.06 -11.60
CA ASN A 156 0.26 9.88 -12.59
C ASN A 156 0.02 9.12 -13.91
N ALA A 157 1.05 8.41 -14.40
CA ALA A 157 0.98 7.65 -15.64
C ALA A 157 0.03 6.44 -15.57
N ALA A 158 -0.18 5.91 -14.37
CA ALA A 158 -1.15 4.84 -14.13
C ALA A 158 -2.61 5.35 -14.07
N HIS A 159 -2.83 6.68 -14.07
CA HIS A 159 -4.12 7.30 -13.79
C HIS A 159 -4.77 6.71 -12.51
N ALA A 160 -3.96 6.54 -11.46
CA ALA A 160 -4.41 5.89 -10.24
C ALA A 160 -5.57 6.66 -9.57
N ASP A 161 -6.55 5.93 -9.04
CA ASP A 161 -7.62 6.52 -8.22
C ASP A 161 -7.09 6.98 -6.85
N ALA A 162 -6.03 6.33 -6.35
CA ALA A 162 -5.31 6.71 -5.16
C ALA A 162 -3.84 6.24 -5.21
N ALA A 163 -2.95 7.04 -4.64
CA ALA A 163 -1.57 6.66 -4.38
C ALA A 163 -1.21 6.80 -2.89
N LEU A 164 -0.38 5.89 -2.38
CA LEU A 164 0.05 5.90 -0.98
C LEU A 164 1.55 5.61 -0.88
N SER A 165 2.30 6.50 -0.25
CA SER A 165 3.67 6.21 0.20
C SER A 165 3.65 5.63 1.60
N ILE A 166 4.27 4.47 1.79
CA ILE A 166 4.35 3.77 3.08
C ILE A 166 5.77 3.93 3.60
N HIS A 167 5.90 4.47 4.81
CA HIS A 167 7.16 4.81 5.48
C HIS A 167 7.11 4.47 6.98
N ALA A 168 8.26 4.58 7.65
CA ALA A 168 8.35 4.65 9.10
C ALA A 168 9.41 5.70 9.48
N ASP A 169 9.17 6.44 10.56
CA ASP A 169 9.96 7.63 10.88
C ASP A 169 11.18 7.30 11.76
N GLY A 170 12.10 8.24 11.86
CA GLY A 170 13.25 8.22 12.76
C GLY A 170 13.33 9.49 13.61
N ALA A 171 12.81 9.43 14.82
CA ALA A 171 12.83 10.52 15.80
C ALA A 171 13.52 10.09 17.12
N PRO A 172 13.95 11.02 17.99
CA PRO A 172 14.59 10.66 19.26
C PRO A 172 13.74 9.71 20.13
N ALA A 173 14.38 8.92 20.99
CA ALA A 173 13.67 7.98 21.88
C ALA A 173 12.60 8.70 22.73
N GLY A 174 11.44 8.06 22.93
CA GLY A 174 10.27 8.64 23.60
C GLY A 174 9.30 9.35 22.64
N ALA A 175 9.76 9.76 21.46
CA ALA A 175 8.89 10.15 20.35
C ALA A 175 8.30 8.89 19.72
N HIS A 176 6.99 8.75 19.67
CA HIS A 176 6.34 7.53 19.17
C HIS A 176 4.97 7.83 18.58
N GLY A 177 4.40 6.86 17.86
CA GLY A 177 3.11 6.96 17.19
C GLY A 177 3.22 7.28 15.70
N PHE A 178 2.11 7.05 15.01
CA PHE A 178 2.02 7.21 13.55
C PHE A 178 1.45 8.57 13.15
N HIS A 179 1.71 8.98 11.91
CA HIS A 179 1.05 10.15 11.32
C HIS A 179 0.89 10.01 9.80
N VAL A 180 -0.08 10.75 9.25
CA VAL A 180 -0.34 10.80 7.81
C VAL A 180 -0.02 12.19 7.28
N ILE A 181 0.60 12.27 6.11
CA ILE A 181 0.98 13.53 5.47
C ILE A 181 0.17 13.73 4.20
N ALA A 182 -0.55 14.84 4.12
CA ALA A 182 -1.28 15.28 2.94
C ALA A 182 -0.55 16.46 2.24
N PRO A 183 -0.73 16.62 0.92
CA PRO A 183 -0.21 17.78 0.21
C PRO A 183 -0.96 19.05 0.66
N LYS A 184 -0.20 20.13 0.86
CA LYS A 184 -0.76 21.49 0.91
C LYS A 184 -1.32 21.84 -0.47
N SER A 185 -2.43 22.58 -0.51
CA SER A 185 -2.92 23.18 -1.75
C SER A 185 -1.95 24.29 -2.18
N LEU A 186 -1.25 24.09 -3.29
CA LEU A 186 -0.26 25.04 -3.80
C LEU A 186 -0.17 25.00 -5.32
N HIS A 187 0.34 26.09 -5.88
CA HIS A 187 0.77 26.20 -7.26
C HIS A 187 2.10 26.96 -7.28
N ALA A 188 3.21 26.24 -7.50
CA ALA A 188 4.55 26.82 -7.49
C ALA A 188 5.52 25.98 -8.34
N GLY A 189 6.32 26.65 -9.17
CA GLY A 189 7.19 25.99 -10.14
C GLY A 189 6.39 25.05 -11.05
N THR A 190 6.75 23.78 -11.10
CA THR A 190 5.99 22.76 -11.86
C THR A 190 5.02 21.95 -10.98
N ALA A 191 4.90 22.27 -9.69
CA ALA A 191 3.95 21.64 -8.79
C ALA A 191 2.59 22.35 -8.83
N ASP A 192 1.52 21.58 -9.02
CA ASP A 192 0.13 22.03 -8.85
C ASP A 192 -0.68 20.95 -8.15
N THR A 193 -0.89 21.12 -6.86
CA THR A 193 -1.63 20.17 -6.02
C THR A 193 -3.06 20.61 -5.75
N ARG A 194 -3.51 21.76 -6.30
CA ARG A 194 -4.82 22.36 -5.98
C ARG A 194 -5.97 21.39 -6.23
N ALA A 195 -5.92 20.65 -7.34
CA ALA A 195 -6.93 19.66 -7.71
C ALA A 195 -6.94 18.43 -6.79
N ILE A 196 -5.80 18.07 -6.19
CA ILE A 196 -5.66 16.87 -5.37
C ILE A 196 -5.67 17.13 -3.86
N ALA A 197 -5.54 18.38 -3.41
CA ALA A 197 -5.37 18.69 -2.00
C ALA A 197 -6.58 18.25 -1.16
N ALA A 198 -7.80 18.58 -1.60
CA ALA A 198 -9.03 18.18 -0.92
C ALA A 198 -9.26 16.66 -0.91
N PRO A 199 -9.20 15.92 -2.05
CA PRO A 199 -9.35 14.47 -2.02
C PRO A 199 -8.20 13.77 -1.27
N SER A 200 -6.97 14.29 -1.32
CA SER A 200 -5.85 13.74 -0.54
C SER A 200 -6.03 13.96 0.96
N LEU A 201 -6.61 15.09 1.39
CA LEU A 201 -6.96 15.30 2.79
C LEU A 201 -8.04 14.32 3.26
N ARG A 202 -9.06 14.05 2.44
CA ARG A 202 -10.05 12.99 2.72
C ARG A 202 -9.37 11.64 2.87
N LEU A 203 -8.54 11.25 1.90
CA LEU A 203 -7.75 10.02 1.96
C LEU A 203 -6.91 9.96 3.24
N ALA A 204 -6.23 11.04 3.61
CA ALA A 204 -5.40 11.09 4.80
C ALA A 204 -6.21 10.84 6.08
N THR A 205 -7.35 11.50 6.22
CA THR A 205 -8.21 11.36 7.40
C THR A 205 -8.86 9.97 7.50
N THR A 206 -9.29 9.39 6.37
CA THR A 206 -9.84 8.03 6.32
C THR A 206 -8.76 7.01 6.64
N LEU A 207 -7.60 7.09 5.99
CA LEU A 207 -6.47 6.20 6.25
C LEU A 207 -6.02 6.25 7.71
N ARG A 208 -5.93 7.45 8.29
CA ARG A 208 -5.58 7.65 9.69
C ARG A 208 -6.54 6.93 10.64
N ALA A 209 -7.85 7.03 10.41
CA ALA A 209 -8.86 6.38 11.26
C ALA A 209 -8.75 4.85 11.19
N HIS A 210 -8.67 4.28 9.98
CA HIS A 210 -8.60 2.83 9.79
C HIS A 210 -7.26 2.24 10.27
N PHE A 211 -6.15 2.94 10.05
CA PHE A 211 -4.84 2.51 10.55
C PHE A 211 -4.82 2.44 12.08
N LYS A 212 -5.32 3.49 12.75
CA LYS A 212 -5.44 3.51 14.21
C LYS A 212 -6.30 2.36 14.74
N ALA A 213 -7.47 2.16 14.14
CA ALA A 213 -8.41 1.12 14.56
C ALA A 213 -7.81 -0.29 14.42
N ALA A 214 -7.08 -0.56 13.33
CA ALA A 214 -6.52 -1.88 13.07
C ALA A 214 -5.25 -2.18 13.91
N THR A 215 -4.43 -1.18 14.18
CA THR A 215 -3.11 -1.37 14.83
C THR A 215 -3.13 -1.10 16.33
N GLY A 216 -4.00 -0.20 16.78
CA GLY A 216 -3.94 0.39 18.13
C GLY A 216 -2.88 1.48 18.28
N GLU A 217 -2.11 1.78 17.23
CA GLU A 217 -1.01 2.75 17.25
C GLU A 217 -1.52 4.15 17.64
N PRO A 218 -0.88 4.85 18.59
CA PRO A 218 -1.25 6.21 18.94
C PRO A 218 -0.86 7.19 17.83
N PHE A 219 -1.48 8.37 17.83
CA PHE A 219 -0.99 9.45 16.98
C PHE A 219 0.38 9.92 17.45
N ALA A 220 1.24 10.27 16.50
CA ALA A 220 2.59 10.78 16.77
C ALA A 220 2.57 11.91 17.81
N ASN A 221 3.31 11.74 18.91
CA ASN A 221 3.41 12.74 19.98
C ASN A 221 4.46 13.85 19.72
N TYR A 222 5.20 13.75 18.62
CA TYR A 222 6.33 14.61 18.28
C TYR A 222 6.10 15.45 17.01
N LEU A 223 5.02 15.18 16.27
CA LEU A 223 4.66 15.87 15.02
C LEU A 223 3.14 16.10 14.92
N GLY A 224 2.74 17.03 14.07
CA GLY A 224 1.32 17.29 13.78
C GLY A 224 0.48 17.74 15.00
N GLY A 225 1.11 18.22 16.06
CA GLY A 225 0.44 18.65 17.29
C GLY A 225 -0.38 17.54 17.96
N GLY A 226 0.08 16.28 17.87
CA GLY A 226 -0.62 15.12 18.46
C GLY A 226 -1.85 14.65 17.68
N LYS A 227 -2.11 15.21 16.49
CA LYS A 227 -3.30 14.88 15.68
C LYS A 227 -3.07 13.74 14.68
N GLY A 228 -1.84 13.25 14.54
CA GLY A 228 -1.50 12.21 13.55
C GLY A 228 -1.74 12.63 12.10
N LEU A 229 -1.77 13.94 11.83
CA LEU A 229 -1.99 14.51 10.50
C LEU A 229 -1.10 15.73 10.29
N MET A 230 -0.43 15.78 9.14
CA MET A 230 0.36 16.93 8.70
C MET A 230 -0.03 17.33 7.28
N VAL A 231 0.07 18.62 6.99
CA VAL A 231 -0.11 19.18 5.65
C VAL A 231 1.20 19.88 5.26
N ARG A 232 1.86 19.41 4.20
CA ARG A 232 3.23 19.81 3.83
C ARG A 232 3.36 20.17 2.35
N ASP A 233 4.36 20.98 2.02
CA ASP A 233 4.68 21.47 0.66
C ASP A 233 6.12 21.17 0.21
N ASP A 234 6.84 20.30 0.93
CA ASP A 234 8.27 20.03 0.71
C ASP A 234 8.57 18.61 0.20
N LEU A 235 7.57 17.76 -0.01
CA LEU A 235 7.74 16.36 -0.42
C LEU A 235 7.48 16.18 -1.91
N GLY A 236 8.51 15.87 -2.70
CA GLY A 236 8.39 15.71 -4.16
C GLY A 236 7.38 14.65 -4.58
N GLY A 237 7.31 13.55 -3.83
CA GLY A 237 6.30 12.51 -4.05
C GLY A 237 4.86 13.03 -3.93
N LEU A 238 4.60 14.07 -3.15
CA LEU A 238 3.30 14.74 -3.01
C LEU A 238 3.13 15.89 -4.02
N ASN A 239 4.12 16.80 -4.09
CA ASN A 239 4.07 18.01 -4.90
C ASN A 239 3.92 17.74 -6.40
N LEU A 240 4.46 16.61 -6.88
CA LEU A 240 4.41 16.19 -8.28
C LEU A 240 3.23 15.27 -8.60
N SER A 241 2.41 14.90 -7.61
CA SER A 241 1.26 14.01 -7.84
C SER A 241 0.11 14.77 -8.51
N THR A 242 -0.48 14.16 -9.54
CA THR A 242 -1.72 14.63 -10.19
C THR A 242 -2.92 13.77 -9.80
N VAL A 243 -2.72 12.77 -8.95
CA VAL A 243 -3.75 11.89 -8.38
C VAL A 243 -3.81 12.07 -6.85
N PRO A 244 -4.92 11.74 -6.17
CA PRO A 244 -4.99 11.79 -4.71
C PRO A 244 -3.87 10.96 -4.08
N LYS A 245 -3.00 11.61 -3.27
CA LYS A 245 -1.82 10.95 -2.71
C LYS A 245 -1.50 11.43 -1.30
N VAL A 246 -1.10 10.49 -0.44
CA VAL A 246 -0.65 10.75 0.93
C VAL A 246 0.59 9.91 1.27
N PHE A 247 1.29 10.29 2.33
CA PHE A 247 2.31 9.45 2.98
C PHE A 247 1.76 8.98 4.32
N ILE A 248 2.07 7.75 4.72
CA ILE A 248 1.88 7.29 6.10
C ILE A 248 3.24 6.94 6.69
N GLU A 249 3.56 7.58 7.81
CA GLU A 249 4.66 7.22 8.69
C GLU A 249 4.09 6.35 9.80
N CYS A 250 4.33 5.04 9.71
CA CYS A 250 3.61 4.03 10.50
C CYS A 250 3.99 3.97 11.99
N GLY A 251 5.06 4.66 12.39
CA GLY A 251 5.64 4.67 13.74
C GLY A 251 7.10 5.12 13.69
N ASN A 252 7.72 5.34 14.84
CA ASN A 252 9.14 5.72 14.96
C ASN A 252 10.06 4.50 15.16
N MET A 253 10.89 4.18 14.18
CA MET A 253 11.84 3.04 14.26
C MET A 253 12.87 3.18 15.38
N ARG A 254 13.13 4.40 15.87
CA ARG A 254 14.11 4.68 16.93
C ARG A 254 13.50 4.62 18.33
N ASP A 255 12.18 4.52 18.45
CA ASP A 255 11.49 4.26 19.72
C ASP A 255 11.32 2.76 19.96
N LYS A 256 11.46 2.33 21.21
CA LYS A 256 11.42 0.90 21.57
C LYS A 256 10.04 0.28 21.37
N GLN A 257 8.96 1.01 21.65
CA GLN A 257 7.59 0.49 21.55
C GLN A 257 7.20 0.33 20.08
N ASP A 258 7.42 1.37 19.29
CA ASP A 258 7.14 1.35 17.85
C ASP A 258 8.04 0.34 17.14
N ALA A 259 9.34 0.27 17.46
CA ALA A 259 10.22 -0.73 16.88
C ALA A 259 9.77 -2.17 17.16
N ALA A 260 9.25 -2.47 18.36
CA ALA A 260 8.69 -3.79 18.68
C ALA A 260 7.45 -4.12 17.82
N SER A 261 6.60 -3.13 17.57
CA SER A 261 5.46 -3.24 16.65
C SER A 261 5.92 -3.43 15.20
N LEU A 262 6.80 -2.56 14.68
CA LEU A 262 7.24 -2.57 13.28
C LEU A 262 8.01 -3.86 12.91
N THR A 263 8.74 -4.44 13.86
CA THR A 263 9.46 -5.72 13.68
C THR A 263 8.55 -6.95 13.81
N SER A 264 7.36 -6.83 14.38
CA SER A 264 6.40 -7.92 14.53
C SER A 264 5.65 -8.23 13.22
N PRO A 265 5.76 -9.46 12.66
CA PRO A 265 5.01 -9.84 11.45
C PRO A 265 3.49 -9.73 11.61
N ALA A 266 2.98 -10.07 12.80
CA ALA A 266 1.55 -9.98 13.10
C ALA A 266 1.07 -8.52 13.13
N TRP A 267 1.87 -7.61 13.69
CA TRP A 267 1.53 -6.19 13.67
C TRP A 267 1.62 -5.61 12.25
N ARG A 268 2.64 -5.97 11.46
CA ARG A 268 2.72 -5.58 10.04
C ARG A 268 1.52 -6.04 9.22
N GLN A 269 0.98 -7.22 9.53
CA GLN A 269 -0.27 -7.68 8.91
C GLN A 269 -1.46 -6.81 9.31
N ARG A 270 -1.59 -6.41 10.58
CA ARG A 270 -2.64 -5.47 11.02
C ARG A 270 -2.49 -4.08 10.41
N ALA A 271 -1.27 -3.58 10.32
CA ALA A 271 -0.95 -2.33 9.62
C ALA A 271 -1.38 -2.39 8.15
N ALA A 272 -1.04 -3.47 7.44
CA ALA A 272 -1.47 -3.68 6.07
C ALA A 272 -3.00 -3.77 5.92
N GLN A 273 -3.68 -4.42 6.88
CA GLN A 273 -5.14 -4.48 6.93
C GLN A 273 -5.76 -3.09 7.09
N GLY A 274 -5.31 -2.31 8.07
CA GLY A 274 -5.79 -0.94 8.30
C GLY A 274 -5.53 -0.01 7.11
N ILE A 275 -4.38 -0.15 6.45
CA ILE A 275 -4.09 0.59 5.21
C ILE A 275 -5.06 0.20 4.10
N ALA A 276 -5.25 -1.09 3.86
CA ALA A 276 -6.14 -1.57 2.82
C ALA A 276 -7.59 -1.14 3.08
N ASP A 277 -8.05 -1.19 4.32
CA ASP A 277 -9.39 -0.75 4.73
C ASP A 277 -9.58 0.75 4.53
N GLY A 278 -8.59 1.56 4.89
CA GLY A 278 -8.62 3.01 4.65
C GLY A 278 -8.68 3.36 3.16
N LEU A 279 -7.90 2.67 2.33
CA LEU A 279 -7.93 2.84 0.88
C LEU A 279 -9.26 2.37 0.27
N THR A 280 -9.79 1.22 0.71
CA THR A 280 -11.10 0.73 0.28
C THR A 280 -12.20 1.74 0.61
N ALA A 281 -12.29 2.18 1.87
CA ALA A 281 -13.29 3.15 2.30
C ALA A 281 -13.20 4.48 1.53
N PHE A 282 -11.98 4.96 1.24
CA PHE A 282 -11.79 6.15 0.42
C PHE A 282 -12.34 5.99 -1.01
N LEU A 283 -12.05 4.85 -1.66
CA LEU A 283 -12.42 4.57 -3.06
C LEU A 283 -13.90 4.23 -3.25
N GLU A 284 -14.56 3.73 -2.22
CA GLU A 284 -16.02 3.51 -2.19
C GLU A 284 -16.80 4.80 -1.87
N GLY A 285 -16.12 5.88 -1.49
CA GLY A 285 -16.75 7.14 -1.13
C GLY A 285 -17.32 7.17 0.30
N SER A 286 -17.01 6.18 1.12
CA SER A 286 -17.43 6.12 2.52
C SER A 286 -16.86 7.31 3.33
N PRO A 287 -17.65 7.95 4.20
CA PRO A 287 -17.13 8.97 5.11
C PRO A 287 -16.07 8.34 6.03
N ALA A 288 -15.07 9.13 6.43
CA ALA A 288 -14.14 8.70 7.48
C ALA A 288 -14.98 8.29 8.71
N GLY A 289 -14.68 7.12 9.30
CA GLY A 289 -15.35 6.64 10.52
C GLY A 289 -15.36 7.71 11.62
N PRO A 290 -16.28 7.61 12.61
CA PRO A 290 -16.58 8.69 13.53
C PRO A 290 -15.30 9.29 14.12
N ALA A 291 -15.16 10.60 13.97
CA ALA A 291 -14.06 11.35 14.55
C ALA A 291 -14.11 11.18 16.07
N ASP A 292 -13.04 10.65 16.66
CA ASP A 292 -12.84 10.66 18.11
C ASP A 292 -12.97 12.10 18.61
N GLY A 293 -14.08 12.43 19.27
CA GLY A 293 -14.33 13.81 19.69
C GLY A 293 -15.74 14.18 20.17
N LYS A 294 -16.43 13.29 20.88
CA LYS A 294 -17.40 13.68 21.93
C LYS A 294 -17.38 12.65 23.07
N ARG A 295 -16.58 12.92 24.09
CA ARG A 295 -16.92 12.68 25.49
C ARG A 295 -16.53 13.92 26.26
#